data_AF-R1ET48-F1
#
_entry.id   AF-R1ET48-F1
#
_cell.length_a   1.000
_cell.length_b   1.000
_cell.length_c   1.000
_cell.angle_alpha   90.00
_cell.angle_beta   90.00
_cell.angle_gamma   90.00
#
_symmetry.space_group_name_H-M   'P 1'
#
loop_
_entity.id
_entity.type
_entity.pdbx_description
1 polymer ?
#
loop_
_entity_poly.entity_id
_entity_poly.type
_entity_poly.pdbx_seq_one_letter_code
_entity_poly.pdbx_strand_id
1 'polypeptide(L)'
;MFVIDRARGGTDACPEENVEIAGTTGNIYTVNISQVPSCTCPHAKKGNQCKHIIYVLIRVLKAPEHLQYQLAFISSELQEIFSKAPPIPSEESGEKDGKRKPIEGDCPICCEDFEPGSEEIVYCKAACGNNVHKACFEQWAATKGNRNVTCPYCRSPWAGDEEMVKNITKAGTKNADGYVNVASQLGLSGERDYSTYHSFWVRQEARRGNIDSSWRGFGREFYYDD
;
A
#
# COMPACT_ATOMS: atom_id res chain seq x y z
N MET A 1 -3.60 1.35 2.86
CA MET A 1 -2.80 1.32 1.61
C MET A 1 -1.91 0.09 1.73
N PHE A 2 -1.59 -0.56 0.63
CA PHE A 2 -0.88 -1.85 0.69
C PHE A 2 0.31 -1.84 -0.26
N VAL A 3 1.48 -2.26 0.21
CA VAL A 3 2.71 -2.34 -0.59
C VAL A 3 2.68 -3.60 -1.45
N ILE A 4 2.92 -3.43 -2.76
CA ILE A 4 2.95 -4.49 -3.77
C ILE A 4 4.39 -4.79 -4.20
N ASP A 5 5.22 -3.77 -4.29
CA ASP A 5 6.63 -3.98 -4.61
C ASP A 5 7.51 -2.85 -4.10
N ARG A 6 8.79 -3.19 -3.90
CA ARG A 6 9.85 -2.28 -3.45
C ARG A 6 11.13 -2.57 -4.22
N ALA A 7 11.79 -1.52 -4.69
CA ALA A 7 13.09 -1.62 -5.35
C ALA A 7 13.95 -0.40 -5.02
N ARG A 8 15.10 -0.62 -4.38
CA ARG A 8 16.10 0.43 -4.17
C ARG A 8 16.94 0.64 -5.43
N GLY A 9 17.43 1.85 -5.59
CA GLY A 9 18.31 2.29 -6.65
C GLY A 9 19.05 3.56 -6.25
N GLY A 10 19.39 4.38 -7.24
CA GLY A 10 20.19 5.58 -7.03
C GLY A 10 21.68 5.26 -6.84
N THR A 11 22.36 6.11 -6.08
CA THR A 11 23.79 5.99 -5.75
C THR A 11 23.98 6.02 -4.25
N ASP A 12 25.14 5.62 -3.73
CA ASP A 12 25.42 5.70 -2.28
C ASP A 12 25.29 7.13 -1.72
N ALA A 13 25.58 8.14 -2.55
CA ALA A 13 25.45 9.56 -2.21
C ALA A 13 24.02 10.10 -2.37
N CYS A 14 23.17 9.42 -3.15
CA CYS A 14 21.81 9.83 -3.43
C CYS A 14 20.96 8.56 -3.62
N PRO A 15 20.65 7.85 -2.52
CA PRO A 15 19.85 6.63 -2.59
C PRO A 15 18.41 6.95 -2.96
N GLU A 16 17.77 6.02 -3.66
CA GLU A 16 16.38 6.13 -4.09
C GLU A 16 15.63 4.82 -3.87
N GLU A 17 14.31 4.90 -3.72
CA GLU A 17 13.45 3.71 -3.68
C GLU A 17 12.14 3.92 -4.41
N ASN A 18 11.81 2.98 -5.29
CA ASN A 18 10.52 2.86 -5.94
C ASN A 18 9.63 1.91 -5.14
N VAL A 19 8.43 2.36 -4.82
CA VAL A 19 7.43 1.59 -4.08
C VAL A 19 6.13 1.56 -4.88
N GLU A 20 5.68 0.37 -5.25
CA GLU A 20 4.34 0.15 -5.82
C GLU A 20 3.34 -0.08 -4.69
N ILE A 21 2.26 0.70 -4.68
CA ILE A 21 1.21 0.59 -3.65
C ILE A 21 -0.19 0.53 -4.26
N ALA A 22 -1.07 -0.25 -3.64
CA ALA A 22 -2.51 -0.19 -3.87
C ALA A 22 -3.16 0.88 -2.97
N GLY A 23 -3.87 1.81 -3.60
CA GLY A 23 -4.70 2.81 -2.91
C GLY A 23 -5.98 2.22 -2.33
N THR A 24 -6.74 3.04 -1.59
CA THR A 24 -8.00 2.63 -0.91
C THR A 24 -9.10 2.18 -1.87
N THR A 25 -9.04 2.61 -3.14
CA THR A 25 -9.97 2.21 -4.20
C THR A 25 -9.39 1.12 -5.10
N GLY A 26 -8.30 0.47 -4.69
CA GLY A 26 -7.63 -0.58 -5.46
C GLY A 26 -6.77 -0.11 -6.64
N ASN A 27 -6.70 1.20 -6.95
CA ASN A 27 -5.78 1.68 -7.99
C ASN A 27 -4.32 1.54 -7.54
N ILE A 28 -3.48 1.01 -8.42
CA ILE A 28 -2.04 0.90 -8.19
C ILE A 28 -1.35 2.23 -8.57
N TYR A 29 -0.50 2.72 -7.68
CA TYR A 29 0.36 3.87 -7.91
C TYR A 29 1.82 3.52 -7.60
N THR A 30 2.73 4.14 -8.32
CA THR A 30 4.17 4.05 -8.07
C THR A 30 4.60 5.34 -7.38
N VAL A 31 5.30 5.20 -6.26
CA VAL A 31 5.93 6.28 -5.50
C VAL A 31 7.44 6.13 -5.67
N ASN A 32 8.12 7.20 -6.04
CA ASN A 32 9.57 7.27 -6.04
C ASN A 32 10.00 8.22 -4.93
N ILE A 33 10.81 7.74 -4.00
CA ILE A 33 11.49 8.57 -3.00
C ILE A 33 12.92 8.80 -3.49
N SER A 34 13.19 10.04 -3.86
CA SER A 34 14.46 10.58 -4.33
C SER A 34 14.56 12.04 -3.84
N GLN A 35 15.52 12.83 -4.34
CA GLN A 35 15.65 14.25 -3.95
C GLN A 35 14.35 15.04 -4.13
N VAL A 36 13.54 14.70 -5.14
CA VAL A 36 12.20 15.27 -5.31
C VAL A 36 11.19 14.10 -5.39
N PRO A 37 10.53 13.76 -4.28
CA PRO A 37 9.57 12.66 -4.26
C PRO A 37 8.48 12.82 -5.30
N SER A 38 8.13 11.73 -5.97
CA SER A 38 7.09 11.73 -7.00
C SER A 38 6.13 10.56 -6.82
N CYS A 39 4.91 10.73 -7.34
CA CYS A 39 3.90 9.68 -7.34
C CYS A 39 3.06 9.74 -8.61
N THR A 40 2.67 8.59 -9.15
CA THR A 40 1.85 8.50 -10.36
C THR A 40 0.37 8.82 -10.12
N CYS A 41 -0.05 9.11 -8.88
CA CYS A 41 -1.45 9.41 -8.56
C CYS A 41 -1.91 10.78 -9.10
N PRO A 42 -3.23 10.97 -9.32
CA PRO A 42 -3.75 12.23 -9.86
C PRO A 42 -3.45 13.48 -9.01
N HIS A 43 -3.32 13.33 -7.69
CA HIS A 43 -3.00 14.45 -6.80
C HIS A 43 -1.56 14.94 -7.01
N ALA A 44 -0.62 14.01 -7.10
CA ALA A 44 0.79 14.31 -7.36
C ALA A 44 1.03 14.83 -8.78
N LYS A 45 0.32 14.29 -9.78
CA LYS A 45 0.36 14.82 -11.16
C LYS A 45 -0.08 16.29 -11.28
N LYS A 46 -0.83 16.81 -10.31
CA LYS A 46 -1.20 18.23 -10.21
C LYS A 46 -0.16 19.10 -9.50
N GLY A 47 0.99 18.55 -9.15
CA GLY A 47 2.08 19.24 -8.45
C GLY A 47 1.96 19.25 -6.93
N ASN A 48 1.01 18.50 -6.35
CA ASN A 48 0.79 18.49 -4.90
C ASN A 48 1.50 17.30 -4.23
N GLN A 49 1.99 17.48 -3.00
CA GLN A 49 2.35 16.34 -2.17
C GLN A 49 1.09 15.50 -1.89
N CYS A 50 1.19 14.19 -2.05
CA CYS A 50 0.05 13.30 -1.91
C CYS A 50 0.22 12.36 -0.72
N LYS A 51 -0.90 11.86 -0.20
CA LYS A 51 -0.92 10.89 0.89
C LYS A 51 -0.08 9.62 0.62
N HIS A 52 0.15 9.28 -0.64
CA HIS A 52 0.97 8.13 -1.02
C HIS A 52 2.45 8.36 -0.71
N ILE A 53 2.98 9.56 -1.00
CA ILE A 53 4.36 9.94 -0.64
C ILE A 53 4.51 9.95 0.88
N ILE A 54 3.57 10.59 1.57
CA ILE A 54 3.55 10.66 3.04
C ILE A 54 3.50 9.25 3.65
N TYR A 55 2.65 8.36 3.13
CA TYR A 55 2.57 6.98 3.59
C TYR A 55 3.88 6.23 3.40
N VAL A 56 4.56 6.39 2.26
CA VAL A 56 5.86 5.72 2.04
C VAL A 56 6.92 6.25 2.99
N LEU A 57 7.01 7.57 3.20
CA LEU A 57 7.96 8.16 4.15
C LEU A 57 7.71 7.68 5.58
N ILE A 58 6.47 7.71 6.04
CA ILE A 58 6.12 7.39 7.44
C ILE A 58 6.12 5.88 7.70
N ARG A 59 5.41 5.10 6.87
CA ARG A 59 5.10 3.70 7.16
C ARG A 59 6.10 2.74 6.52
N VAL A 60 6.52 3.00 5.29
CA VAL A 60 7.39 2.07 4.56
C VAL A 60 8.86 2.29 4.90
N LEU A 61 9.32 3.54 4.87
CA LEU A 61 10.71 3.91 5.12
C LEU A 61 10.98 4.28 6.59
N LYS A 62 9.94 4.48 7.41
CA LYS A 62 10.07 4.93 8.80
C LYS A 62 11.01 6.15 8.93
N ALA A 63 10.85 7.11 8.02
CA ALA A 63 11.69 8.30 7.96
C ALA A 63 11.64 9.06 9.30
N PRO A 64 12.76 9.71 9.71
CA PRO A 64 12.79 10.58 10.87
C PRO A 64 11.66 11.62 10.82
N GLU A 65 11.05 11.93 11.97
CA GLU A 65 9.85 12.78 12.07
C GLU A 65 9.99 14.11 11.31
N HIS A 66 11.16 14.74 11.41
CA HIS A 66 11.47 16.02 10.75
C HIS A 66 11.59 15.94 9.21
N LEU A 67 11.68 14.73 8.64
CA LEU A 67 11.79 14.46 7.20
C LEU A 67 10.48 13.95 6.58
N GLN A 68 9.49 13.55 7.38
CA GLN A 68 8.29 12.84 6.91
C GLN A 68 7.38 13.66 5.97
N TYR A 69 7.45 14.98 6.02
CA TYR A 69 6.57 15.89 5.27
C TYR A 69 7.33 16.82 4.32
N GLN A 70 8.65 16.66 4.18
CA GLN A 70 9.44 17.48 3.28
C GLN A 70 9.01 17.27 1.81
N LEU A 71 9.09 18.36 1.03
CA LEU A 71 8.74 18.35 -0.40
C LEU A 71 9.92 17.96 -1.29
N ALA A 72 11.14 18.10 -0.77
CA ALA A 72 12.39 17.74 -1.41
C ALA A 72 13.43 17.44 -0.32
N PHE A 73 14.42 16.62 -0.67
CA PHE A 73 15.47 16.14 0.22
C PHE A 73 16.85 16.49 -0.35
N ILE A 74 17.81 16.77 0.53
CA ILE A 74 19.22 16.77 0.18
C ILE A 74 19.83 15.37 0.32
N SER A 75 20.99 15.16 -0.30
CA SER A 75 21.70 13.87 -0.28
C SER A 75 21.90 13.28 1.13
N SER A 76 22.28 14.11 2.11
CA SER A 76 22.47 13.63 3.49
C SER A 76 21.16 13.24 4.18
N GLU A 77 20.05 13.90 3.86
CA GLU A 77 18.72 13.54 4.39
C GLU A 77 18.26 12.20 3.79
N LEU A 78 18.48 11.98 2.49
CA LEU A 78 18.21 10.69 1.85
C LEU A 78 19.05 9.58 2.51
N GLN A 79 20.35 9.81 2.69
CA GLN A 79 21.21 8.85 3.39
C GLN A 79 20.69 8.55 4.80
N GLU A 80 20.25 9.56 5.55
CA GLU A 80 19.66 9.36 6.87
C GLU A 80 18.40 8.49 6.80
N ILE A 81 17.46 8.81 5.90
CA ILE A 81 16.23 8.03 5.70
C ILE A 81 16.57 6.56 5.39
N PHE A 82 17.42 6.33 4.40
CA PHE A 82 17.71 4.98 3.92
C PHE A 82 18.60 4.16 4.86
N SER A 83 19.43 4.81 5.68
CA SER A 83 20.21 4.13 6.72
C SER A 83 19.35 3.50 7.81
N LYS A 84 18.17 4.10 8.08
CA LYS A 84 17.20 3.64 9.08
C LYS A 84 16.04 2.86 8.47
N ALA A 85 15.92 2.85 7.14
CA ALA A 85 14.80 2.25 6.45
C ALA A 85 14.79 0.72 6.60
N PRO A 86 13.62 0.11 6.87
CA PRO A 86 13.47 -1.33 6.92
C PRO A 86 14.03 -2.01 5.66
N PRO A 87 14.68 -3.18 5.80
CA PRO A 87 15.32 -3.88 4.69
C PRO A 87 14.31 -4.14 3.57
N ILE A 88 14.81 -4.18 2.32
CA ILE A 88 13.98 -4.63 1.22
C ILE A 88 13.71 -6.11 1.45
N PRO A 89 12.45 -6.56 1.33
CA PRO A 89 12.11 -7.94 1.62
C PRO A 89 12.85 -9.02 0.78
N SER A 90 13.50 -8.63 -0.32
CA SER A 90 14.28 -9.53 -1.20
C SER A 90 15.76 -9.69 -0.85
N GLU A 91 16.36 -8.82 -0.03
CA GLU A 91 17.84 -8.75 0.11
C GLU A 91 18.40 -9.43 1.36
N GLU A 92 17.60 -9.69 2.39
CA GLU A 92 18.04 -10.46 3.56
C GLU A 92 17.72 -11.95 3.39
N SER A 93 18.71 -12.68 2.88
CA SER A 93 18.73 -14.14 2.89
C SER A 93 18.96 -14.66 4.31
N GLY A 94 17.93 -14.61 5.15
CA GLY A 94 17.84 -15.50 6.30
C GLY A 94 17.83 -16.97 5.86
N GLU A 95 18.09 -17.90 6.78
CA GLU A 95 17.97 -19.34 6.50
C GLU A 95 16.64 -19.63 5.82
N LYS A 96 16.69 -20.23 4.62
CA LYS A 96 15.51 -20.63 3.85
C LYS A 96 15.02 -21.99 4.35
N ASP A 97 14.83 -22.12 5.65
CA ASP A 97 14.42 -23.37 6.28
C ASP A 97 12.90 -23.46 6.49
N GLY A 98 12.17 -22.38 6.18
CA GLY A 98 10.73 -22.30 6.34
C GLY A 98 10.26 -22.22 7.79
N LYS A 99 11.17 -22.15 8.77
CA LYS A 99 10.82 -22.08 10.18
C LYS A 99 10.24 -20.71 10.49
N ARG A 100 9.10 -20.71 11.16
CA ARG A 100 8.41 -19.48 11.55
C ARG A 100 9.31 -18.65 12.45
N LYS A 101 9.53 -17.39 12.07
CA LYS A 101 10.22 -16.41 12.91
C LYS A 101 9.30 -15.93 14.04
N PRO A 102 9.87 -15.40 15.15
CA PRO A 102 9.09 -14.72 16.17
C PRO A 102 8.12 -13.69 15.56
N ILE A 103 6.93 -13.56 16.16
CA ILE A 103 5.93 -12.59 15.71
C ILE A 103 6.30 -11.24 16.30
N GLU A 104 7.27 -10.60 15.68
CA GLU A 104 7.83 -9.31 16.06
C GLU A 104 7.98 -8.42 14.82
N GLY A 105 8.00 -7.11 15.01
CA GLY A 105 8.08 -6.12 13.94
C GLY A 105 6.76 -5.95 13.17
N ASP A 106 6.87 -5.51 11.92
CA ASP A 106 5.74 -5.06 11.12
C ASP A 106 5.41 -6.06 10.00
N CYS A 107 4.14 -6.13 9.64
CA CYS A 107 3.69 -6.81 8.43
C CYS A 107 4.27 -6.14 7.18
N PRO A 108 4.95 -6.87 6.27
CA PRO A 108 5.65 -6.28 5.12
C PRO A 108 4.72 -5.70 4.03
N ILE A 109 3.40 -5.90 4.17
CA ILE A 109 2.40 -5.44 3.20
C ILE A 109 1.73 -4.13 3.67
N CYS A 110 1.26 -4.06 4.92
CA CYS A 110 0.60 -2.87 5.46
C CYS A 110 1.54 -1.95 6.26
N CYS A 111 2.71 -2.45 6.66
CA CYS A 111 3.68 -1.76 7.52
C CYS A 111 3.08 -1.33 8.86
N GLU A 112 2.32 -2.26 9.46
CA GLU A 112 1.71 -2.13 10.79
C GLU A 112 2.19 -3.30 11.66
N ASP A 113 2.27 -3.07 12.96
CA ASP A 113 2.68 -4.06 13.96
C ASP A 113 1.69 -5.22 14.02
N PHE A 114 2.18 -6.40 14.41
CA PHE A 114 1.33 -7.56 14.64
C PHE A 114 0.65 -7.48 16.02
N GLU A 115 -0.63 -7.84 16.09
CA GLU A 115 -1.34 -8.04 17.36
C GLU A 115 -1.74 -9.53 17.55
N PRO A 116 -0.88 -10.35 18.19
CA PRO A 116 -1.16 -11.77 18.38
C PRO A 116 -2.39 -11.98 19.26
N GLY A 117 -3.44 -12.58 18.71
CA GLY A 117 -4.67 -12.94 19.43
C GLY A 117 -5.92 -12.17 19.00
N SER A 118 -5.76 -10.96 18.45
CA SER A 118 -6.84 -10.21 17.77
C SER A 118 -6.84 -10.47 16.26
N GLU A 119 -5.68 -10.80 15.68
CA GLU A 119 -5.51 -10.94 14.24
C GLU A 119 -4.96 -12.31 13.82
N GLU A 120 -5.38 -12.80 12.66
CA GLU A 120 -4.84 -14.03 12.06
C GLU A 120 -3.53 -13.74 11.32
N ILE A 121 -2.47 -14.49 11.66
CA ILE A 121 -1.12 -14.29 11.12
C ILE A 121 -0.64 -15.56 10.44
N VAL A 122 -0.35 -15.44 9.14
CA VAL A 122 0.28 -16.49 8.32
C VAL A 122 1.78 -16.25 8.18
N TYR A 123 2.53 -17.24 7.70
CA TYR A 123 3.98 -17.10 7.54
C TYR A 123 4.51 -17.89 6.35
N CYS A 124 5.69 -17.51 5.86
CA CYS A 124 6.34 -18.17 4.74
C CYS A 124 6.95 -19.53 5.15
N LYS A 125 6.18 -20.61 4.97
CA LYS A 125 6.63 -21.99 5.22
C LYS A 125 7.67 -22.51 4.21
N ALA A 126 7.77 -21.88 3.05
CA ALA A 126 8.63 -22.34 1.95
C ALA A 126 10.09 -21.88 2.06
N ALA A 127 10.35 -20.77 2.76
CA ALA A 127 11.67 -20.15 2.76
C ALA A 127 11.92 -19.29 4.01
N CYS A 128 11.54 -18.01 3.99
CA CYS A 128 12.11 -17.03 4.93
C CYS A 128 11.46 -16.96 6.31
N GLY A 129 10.38 -17.72 6.56
CA GLY A 129 9.75 -17.77 7.88
C GLY A 129 9.03 -16.52 8.36
N ASN A 130 9.06 -15.42 7.59
CA ASN A 130 8.47 -14.13 7.99
C ASN A 130 6.95 -14.20 8.10
N ASN A 131 6.42 -13.47 9.08
CA ASN A 131 5.00 -13.34 9.38
C ASN A 131 4.34 -12.28 8.49
N VAL A 132 3.05 -12.48 8.21
CA VAL A 132 2.19 -11.57 7.42
C VAL A 132 0.77 -11.70 7.96
N HIS A 133 0.02 -10.60 8.11
CA HIS A 133 -1.42 -10.68 8.41
C HIS A 133 -2.12 -11.50 7.32
N LYS A 134 -3.00 -12.43 7.70
CA LYS A 134 -3.73 -13.28 6.74
C LYS A 134 -4.48 -12.45 5.71
N ALA A 135 -5.23 -11.45 6.16
CA ALA A 135 -5.97 -10.54 5.28
C ALA A 135 -5.04 -9.81 4.30
N CYS A 136 -3.87 -9.35 4.77
CA CYS A 136 -2.87 -8.74 3.89
C CYS A 136 -2.31 -9.75 2.88
N PHE A 137 -2.04 -11.00 3.29
CA PHE A 137 -1.54 -12.03 2.39
C PHE A 137 -2.56 -12.43 1.33
N GLU A 138 -3.84 -12.59 1.70
CA GLU A 138 -4.94 -12.86 0.77
C GLU A 138 -5.02 -11.75 -0.29
N GLN A 139 -4.97 -10.49 0.16
CA GLN A 139 -4.89 -9.32 -0.70
C GLN A 139 -3.67 -9.35 -1.63
N TRP A 140 -2.49 -9.68 -1.12
CA TRP A 140 -1.28 -9.83 -1.92
C TRP A 140 -1.42 -10.92 -2.98
N ALA A 141 -1.88 -12.10 -2.60
CA ALA A 141 -2.13 -13.22 -3.51
C ALA A 141 -3.08 -12.78 -4.63
N ALA A 142 -4.08 -11.98 -4.29
CA ALA A 142 -5.03 -11.42 -5.23
C ALA A 142 -4.41 -10.53 -6.31
N THR A 143 -3.33 -9.82 -6.00
CA THR A 143 -2.63 -8.98 -6.98
C THR A 143 -1.89 -9.78 -8.07
N LYS A 144 -1.59 -11.07 -7.83
CA LYS A 144 -0.76 -11.88 -8.73
C LYS A 144 -1.54 -12.54 -9.87
N GLY A 145 -2.87 -12.63 -9.78
CA GLY A 145 -3.72 -13.22 -10.82
C GLY A 145 -3.30 -14.65 -11.19
N ASN A 146 -3.06 -14.94 -12.47
CA ASN A 146 -2.63 -16.27 -12.95
C ASN A 146 -1.15 -16.60 -12.72
N ARG A 147 -0.39 -15.74 -12.03
CA ARG A 147 1.01 -16.01 -11.70
C ARG A 147 1.10 -16.76 -10.38
N ASN A 148 2.18 -17.53 -10.18
CA ASN A 148 2.43 -18.18 -8.90
C ASN A 148 2.46 -17.14 -7.78
N VAL A 149 1.67 -17.38 -6.73
CA VAL A 149 1.70 -16.55 -5.52
C VAL A 149 3.04 -16.74 -4.83
N THR A 150 3.71 -15.63 -4.57
CA THR A 150 5.02 -15.61 -3.92
C THR A 150 4.93 -15.01 -2.54
N CYS A 151 5.92 -15.28 -1.70
CA CYS A 151 6.10 -14.56 -0.44
C CYS A 151 6.26 -13.05 -0.71
N PRO A 152 5.47 -12.17 -0.06
CA PRO A 152 5.64 -10.72 -0.15
C PRO A 152 7.01 -10.27 0.33
N TYR A 153 7.64 -11.09 1.17
CA TYR A 153 8.97 -10.84 1.65
C TYR A 153 10.03 -11.36 0.67
N CYS A 154 10.38 -12.64 0.75
CA CYS A 154 11.51 -13.20 0.00
C CYS A 154 11.20 -13.58 -1.46
N ARG A 155 9.99 -13.34 -1.96
CA ARG A 155 9.51 -13.69 -3.30
C ARG A 155 9.60 -15.18 -3.69
N SER A 156 9.94 -16.08 -2.75
CA SER A 156 9.90 -17.53 -2.99
C SER A 156 8.45 -18.00 -3.20
N PRO A 157 8.20 -19.07 -3.98
CA PRO A 157 6.86 -19.63 -4.16
C PRO A 157 6.20 -19.89 -2.81
N TRP A 158 4.96 -19.45 -2.64
CA TRP A 158 4.27 -19.61 -1.38
C TRP A 158 3.81 -21.07 -1.20
N ALA A 159 4.23 -21.71 -0.11
CA ALA A 159 3.73 -23.01 0.31
C ALA A 159 2.65 -22.81 1.39
N GLY A 160 1.39 -22.66 0.97
CA GLY A 160 0.24 -22.45 1.84
C GLY A 160 -0.99 -23.21 1.35
N ASP A 161 -2.10 -23.16 2.10
CA ASP A 161 -3.33 -23.89 1.79
C ASP A 161 -3.78 -23.62 0.35
N GLU A 162 -3.81 -24.69 -0.46
CA GLU A 162 -4.10 -24.61 -1.88
C GLU A 162 -5.44 -23.93 -2.18
N GLU A 163 -6.40 -23.98 -1.25
CA GLU A 163 -7.71 -23.32 -1.38
C GLU A 163 -7.62 -21.78 -1.32
N MET A 164 -6.71 -21.20 -0.52
CA MET A 164 -6.50 -19.75 -0.48
C MET A 164 -5.89 -19.23 -1.78
N VAL A 165 -5.05 -20.05 -2.44
CA VAL A 165 -4.38 -19.69 -3.70
C VAL A 165 -5.28 -19.94 -4.91
N LYS A 166 -6.15 -20.97 -4.87
CA LYS A 166 -7.06 -21.33 -5.99
C LYS A 166 -8.20 -20.34 -6.19
N ASN A 167 -8.61 -19.60 -5.16
CA ASN A 167 -9.81 -18.74 -5.21
C ASN A 167 -9.58 -17.33 -5.75
N ILE A 168 -8.38 -16.97 -6.21
CA ILE A 168 -8.09 -15.57 -6.57
C ILE A 168 -7.48 -15.42 -7.97
N THR A 169 -8.35 -15.50 -8.98
CA THR A 169 -7.98 -15.37 -10.39
C THR A 169 -8.79 -14.28 -11.08
N LYS A 170 -8.43 -13.01 -10.88
CA LYS A 170 -8.69 -11.94 -11.86
C LYS A 170 -7.50 -10.99 -11.91
N ALA A 171 -6.91 -10.77 -13.07
CA ALA A 171 -5.99 -9.66 -13.27
C ALA A 171 -6.76 -8.34 -13.16
N GLY A 172 -6.16 -7.31 -12.54
CA GLY A 172 -6.77 -5.98 -12.44
C GLY A 172 -7.02 -5.40 -13.83
N THR A 173 -8.21 -4.85 -14.06
CA THR A 173 -8.52 -4.14 -15.31
C THR A 173 -7.93 -2.73 -15.28
N LYS A 174 -7.39 -2.27 -16.41
CA LYS A 174 -7.03 -0.85 -16.56
C LYS A 174 -8.32 -0.03 -16.61
N ASN A 175 -8.42 0.99 -15.76
CA ASN A 175 -9.54 1.92 -15.80
C ASN A 175 -9.37 2.96 -16.94
N ALA A 176 -10.37 3.82 -17.13
CA ALA A 176 -10.35 4.87 -18.15
C ALA A 176 -9.17 5.85 -17.97
N ASP A 177 -8.70 6.04 -16.74
CA ASP A 177 -7.55 6.87 -16.39
C ASP A 177 -6.20 6.16 -16.60
N GLY A 178 -6.21 4.91 -17.07
CA GLY A 178 -5.02 4.11 -17.38
C GLY A 178 -4.39 3.38 -16.19
N TYR A 179 -4.94 3.48 -14.99
CA TYR A 179 -4.45 2.78 -13.79
C TYR A 179 -4.96 1.34 -13.74
N VAL A 180 -4.10 0.43 -13.28
CA VAL A 180 -4.51 -0.94 -12.95
C VAL A 180 -5.28 -0.89 -11.64
N ASN A 181 -6.54 -1.36 -11.67
CA ASN A 181 -7.38 -1.45 -10.49
C ASN A 181 -7.47 -2.90 -10.01
N VAL A 182 -7.12 -3.13 -8.75
CA VAL A 182 -7.19 -4.44 -8.07
C VAL A 182 -8.27 -4.48 -6.98
N ALA A 183 -9.27 -3.61 -7.01
CA ALA A 183 -10.27 -3.51 -5.95
C ALA A 183 -11.06 -4.83 -5.77
N SER A 184 -11.54 -5.41 -6.87
CA SER A 184 -12.31 -6.66 -6.84
C SER A 184 -11.52 -7.84 -6.27
N GLN A 185 -10.20 -7.81 -6.43
CA GLN A 185 -9.23 -8.80 -5.96
C GLN A 185 -8.97 -8.61 -4.47
N LEU A 186 -8.90 -7.36 -4.02
CA LEU A 186 -8.63 -6.98 -2.63
C LEU A 186 -9.89 -6.97 -1.74
N GLY A 187 -11.06 -7.33 -2.28
CA GLY A 187 -12.35 -7.20 -1.58
C GLY A 187 -12.76 -5.75 -1.31
N LEU A 188 -12.22 -4.79 -2.07
CA LEU A 188 -12.54 -3.37 -1.96
C LEU A 188 -13.68 -3.01 -2.91
N SER A 189 -14.54 -2.06 -2.51
CA SER A 189 -15.65 -1.58 -3.34
C SER A 189 -15.19 -0.96 -4.66
N GLY A 190 -13.95 -0.46 -4.72
CA GLY A 190 -13.44 0.36 -5.82
C GLY A 190 -13.95 1.80 -5.81
N GLU A 191 -14.96 2.08 -4.98
CA GLU A 191 -15.56 3.39 -4.81
C GLU A 191 -15.03 4.08 -3.55
N ARG A 192 -14.91 5.41 -3.62
CA ARG A 192 -14.54 6.20 -2.45
C ARG A 192 -15.78 6.39 -1.58
N ASP A 193 -15.67 6.02 -0.31
CA ASP A 193 -16.69 6.36 0.68
C ASP A 193 -16.60 7.86 1.04
N TYR A 194 -17.72 8.56 0.88
CA TYR A 194 -17.89 9.99 1.19
C TYR A 194 -18.72 10.22 2.45
N SER A 195 -19.17 9.16 3.14
CA SER A 195 -20.05 9.22 4.31
C SER A 195 -19.48 10.00 5.49
N THR A 196 -18.16 10.13 5.57
CA THR A 196 -17.44 10.86 6.63
C THR A 196 -16.94 12.24 6.18
N TYR A 197 -17.18 12.62 4.92
CA TYR A 197 -16.65 13.87 4.36
C TYR A 197 -17.55 15.05 4.72
N HIS A 198 -16.99 16.26 4.66
CA HIS A 198 -17.76 17.48 4.87
C HIS A 198 -18.93 17.57 3.89
N SER A 199 -20.16 17.56 4.40
CA SER A 199 -21.37 17.37 3.61
C SER A 199 -21.56 18.41 2.50
N PHE A 200 -21.14 19.66 2.73
CA PHE A 200 -21.17 20.71 1.71
C PHE A 200 -20.29 20.36 0.49
N TRP A 201 -19.07 19.87 0.73
CA TRP A 201 -18.13 19.53 -0.34
C TRP A 201 -18.68 18.37 -1.17
N VAL A 202 -19.17 17.33 -0.50
CA VAL A 202 -19.78 16.14 -1.12
C VAL A 202 -20.95 16.54 -2.03
N ARG A 203 -21.90 17.35 -1.52
CA ARG A 203 -23.03 17.83 -2.33
C ARG A 203 -22.58 18.67 -3.54
N GLN A 204 -21.53 19.47 -3.40
CA GLN A 204 -21.01 20.29 -4.49
C GLN A 204 -20.40 19.42 -5.60
N GLU A 205 -19.59 18.43 -5.23
CA GLU A 205 -19.01 17.49 -6.19
C GLU A 205 -20.09 16.66 -6.92
N ALA A 206 -21.14 16.23 -6.21
CA ALA A 206 -22.28 15.51 -6.80
C ALA A 206 -23.11 16.39 -7.75
N ARG A 207 -23.15 17.70 -7.53
CA ARG A 207 -23.78 18.67 -8.46
C ARG A 207 -22.92 18.93 -9.69
N ARG A 208 -21.59 18.92 -9.53
CA ARG A 208 -20.62 19.05 -10.63
C ARG A 208 -20.53 17.79 -11.49
N GLY A 209 -21.09 16.66 -11.02
CA GLY A 209 -21.01 15.38 -11.70
C GLY A 209 -19.68 14.65 -11.50
N ASN A 210 -18.89 15.06 -10.50
CA ASN A 210 -17.60 14.45 -10.20
C ASN A 210 -17.73 13.17 -9.35
N ILE A 211 -18.87 13.01 -8.67
CA ILE A 211 -19.22 11.83 -7.87
C ILE A 211 -20.69 11.46 -8.11
N ASP A 212 -21.11 10.30 -7.60
CA ASP A 212 -22.45 9.78 -7.78
C ASP A 212 -23.55 10.78 -7.35
N SER A 213 -24.60 10.86 -8.16
CA SER A 213 -25.68 11.84 -7.97
C SER A 213 -26.53 11.60 -6.71
N SER A 214 -26.52 10.39 -6.14
CA SER A 214 -27.16 10.05 -4.86
C SER A 214 -26.66 10.93 -3.70
N TRP A 215 -25.42 11.40 -3.77
CA TRP A 215 -24.81 12.26 -2.74
C TRP A 215 -25.33 13.72 -2.73
N ARG A 216 -26.20 14.12 -3.67
CA ARG A 216 -26.77 15.49 -3.72
C ARG A 216 -27.62 15.86 -2.49
N GLY A 217 -28.14 14.86 -1.79
CA GLY A 217 -28.94 14.99 -0.56
C GLY A 217 -28.15 14.83 0.74
N PHE A 218 -26.87 14.43 0.67
CA PHE A 218 -26.09 14.01 1.82
C PHE A 218 -26.00 15.08 2.92
N GLY A 219 -26.27 14.68 4.17
CA GLY A 219 -26.20 15.54 5.36
C GLY A 219 -27.31 16.58 5.49
N ARG A 220 -28.46 16.41 4.80
CA ARG A 220 -29.65 17.27 4.99
C ARG A 220 -30.60 16.78 6.10
N GLU A 221 -30.34 15.62 6.68
CA GLU A 221 -31.18 15.01 7.72
C GLU A 221 -31.08 15.73 9.08
N PHE A 222 -30.10 16.62 9.29
CA PHE A 222 -29.83 17.30 10.57
C PHE A 222 -30.29 18.77 10.64
N TYR A 223 -31.14 19.23 9.72
CA TYR A 223 -31.60 20.63 9.66
C TYR A 223 -33.11 20.81 9.86
N TYR A 224 -33.80 19.78 10.38
CA TYR A 224 -35.23 19.83 10.71
C TYR A 224 -35.49 19.14 12.06
N ASP A 225 -34.89 19.65 13.12
CA ASP A 225 -35.45 19.50 14.46
C ASP A 225 -35.45 20.91 15.06
N ASP A 226 -36.65 21.50 15.04
CA ASP A 226 -37.03 22.80 15.63
C ASP A 226 -36.90 22.80 17.16
#